data_AF-A0A0E0QXT0-F1
#
_entry.id   AF-A0A0E0QXT0-F1
#
_cell.length_a   1.000
_cell.length_b   1.000
_cell.length_c   1.000
_cell.angle_alpha   90.00
_cell.angle_beta   90.00
_cell.angle_gamma   90.00
#
_symmetry.space_group_name_H-M   'P 1'
#
loop_
_entity.id
_entity.type
_entity.pdbx_description
1 polymer ?
#
loop_
_entity_poly.entity_id
_entity_poly.type
_entity_poly.pdbx_seq_one_letter_code
_entity_poly.pdbx_strand_id
1 'polypeptide(L)'
;MGRSDNLGQVDARYPAILFKQQLTACVEKIFGQLRDNLKKEISPLLSVCIQAPKSSRAQPGKATKSPGIGAQPPSNSHWDNIVKFLDLLMDTLHENYVPSFFIRKLITQLFSFINIQLFNSLLLRRECCTFSNGEYVKAGLSLLEKWITDATDEFAGTSMHELNYIRQAVGFLVIHQKRKKKLEEIRNELCPNLSVRQIYRICSMYWDDKYNTQGISNEVVSAMREEVNKDTQNLVSNSFLLDDDLCIPFSTEDLSIAIPAIDYVDIELPESLHHYASVQLLLKHHDPQPV
;
A
#
# COMPACT_ATOMS: atom_id res chain seq x y z
N MET A 1 51.96 -30.44 -39.28
CA MET A 1 51.67 -30.74 -37.87
C MET A 1 51.71 -29.41 -37.13
N GLY A 2 50.65 -28.81 -36.62
CA GLY A 2 49.39 -29.36 -36.15
C GLY A 2 49.22 -28.89 -34.72
N ARG A 3 48.56 -27.74 -34.53
CA ARG A 3 47.73 -27.40 -33.36
C ARG A 3 47.12 -26.01 -33.58
N SER A 4 46.08 -25.96 -34.41
CA SER A 4 45.10 -24.88 -34.30
C SER A 4 44.32 -25.20 -33.04
N ASP A 5 44.65 -24.54 -31.93
CA ASP A 5 43.83 -24.60 -30.72
C ASP A 5 42.47 -23.98 -31.07
N ASN A 6 41.55 -24.82 -31.54
CA ASN A 6 40.12 -24.58 -31.48
C ASN A 6 39.77 -24.50 -29.98
N LEU A 7 40.04 -23.36 -29.36
CA LEU A 7 39.39 -22.97 -28.12
C LEU A 7 37.91 -22.93 -28.48
N GLY A 8 37.19 -24.01 -28.13
CA GLY A 8 35.79 -24.19 -28.50
C GLY A 8 35.04 -22.91 -28.19
N GLN A 9 34.49 -22.28 -29.22
CA GLN A 9 33.73 -21.04 -29.10
C GLN A 9 32.59 -21.33 -28.12
N VAL A 10 32.77 -20.95 -26.86
CA VAL A 10 31.76 -21.15 -25.82
C VAL A 10 30.54 -20.36 -26.27
N ASP A 11 29.43 -21.04 -26.52
CA ASP A 11 28.17 -20.36 -26.80
C ASP A 11 27.74 -19.60 -25.53
N ALA A 12 28.18 -18.35 -25.45
CA ALA A 12 27.96 -17.47 -24.32
C ALA A 12 26.48 -17.14 -24.11
N ARG A 13 25.60 -17.47 -25.07
CA ARG A 13 24.15 -17.21 -24.96
C ARG A 13 23.53 -17.95 -23.80
N TYR A 14 23.82 -19.25 -23.66
CA TYR A 14 23.19 -20.05 -22.62
C TYR A 14 23.63 -19.63 -21.20
N PRO A 15 24.93 -19.45 -20.90
CA PRO A 15 25.36 -18.89 -19.62
C PRO A 15 24.80 -17.49 -19.35
N ALA A 16 24.72 -16.61 -20.36
CA ALA A 16 24.17 -15.27 -20.19
C ALA A 16 22.67 -15.28 -19.87
N ILE A 17 21.89 -16.18 -20.49
CA ILE A 17 20.47 -16.35 -20.19
C ILE A 17 20.27 -16.81 -18.74
N LEU A 18 21.03 -17.83 -18.30
CA LEU A 18 20.96 -18.31 -16.92
C LEU A 18 21.35 -17.23 -15.91
N PHE A 19 22.41 -16.47 -16.21
CA PHE A 19 22.83 -15.37 -15.36
C PHE A 19 21.77 -14.27 -15.26
N LYS A 20 21.13 -13.90 -16.39
CA LYS A 20 19.99 -12.96 -16.40
C LYS A 20 18.84 -13.46 -15.53
N GLN A 21 18.48 -14.73 -15.64
CA GLN A 21 17.41 -15.33 -14.81
C GLN A 21 17.74 -15.26 -13.32
N GLN A 22 19.00 -15.55 -12.94
CA GLN A 22 19.44 -15.42 -11.54
C GLN A 22 19.39 -13.99 -11.04
N LEU A 23 19.79 -13.01 -11.87
CA LEU A 23 19.69 -11.59 -11.53
C LEU A 23 18.24 -11.15 -11.35
N THR A 24 17.33 -11.54 -12.26
CA THR A 24 15.90 -11.27 -12.10
C THR A 24 15.39 -11.82 -10.78
N ALA A 25 15.64 -13.11 -10.49
CA ALA A 25 15.19 -13.73 -9.25
C ALA A 25 15.79 -13.04 -8.00
N CYS A 26 17.03 -12.53 -8.10
CA CYS A 26 17.65 -11.74 -7.04
C CYS A 26 16.91 -10.42 -6.79
N VAL A 27 16.60 -9.68 -7.86
CA VAL A 27 15.83 -8.41 -7.79
C VAL A 27 14.45 -8.65 -7.20
N GLU A 28 13.73 -9.67 -7.68
CA GLU A 28 12.41 -10.06 -7.16
C GLU A 28 12.47 -10.38 -5.66
N LYS A 29 13.48 -11.15 -5.24
CA LYS A 29 13.69 -11.50 -3.82
C LYS A 29 13.97 -10.26 -2.97
N ILE A 30 14.83 -9.35 -3.43
CA ILE A 30 15.15 -8.10 -2.72
C ILE A 30 13.90 -7.23 -2.61
N PHE A 31 13.15 -7.08 -3.71
CA PHE A 31 11.90 -6.33 -3.72
C PHE A 31 10.88 -6.90 -2.73
N GLY A 32 10.67 -8.23 -2.75
CA GLY A 32 9.77 -8.91 -1.81
C GLY A 32 10.17 -8.69 -0.36
N GLN A 33 11.47 -8.81 -0.05
CA GLN A 33 11.99 -8.56 1.30
C GLN A 33 11.79 -7.10 1.74
N LEU A 34 12.05 -6.13 0.85
CA LEU A 34 11.85 -4.71 1.13
C LEU A 34 10.38 -4.42 1.42
N ARG A 35 9.48 -4.90 0.55
CA ARG A 35 8.02 -4.80 0.76
C ARG A 35 7.60 -5.36 2.12
N ASP A 36 8.03 -6.58 2.45
CA ASP A 36 7.61 -7.24 3.68
C ASP A 36 8.14 -6.52 4.93
N ASN A 37 9.34 -5.96 4.86
CA ASN A 37 9.89 -5.10 5.93
C ASN A 37 9.07 -3.83 6.10
N LEU A 38 8.73 -3.14 5.00
CA LEU A 38 7.89 -1.93 5.04
C LEU A 38 6.51 -2.22 5.62
N LYS A 39 5.87 -3.32 5.21
CA LYS A 39 4.60 -3.79 5.78
C LYS A 39 4.71 -4.00 7.30
N LYS A 40 5.80 -4.61 7.76
CA LYS A 40 6.06 -4.86 9.18
C LYS A 40 6.25 -3.56 9.97
N GLU A 41 6.94 -2.58 9.40
CA GLU A 41 7.20 -1.28 10.05
C GLU A 41 5.96 -0.39 10.12
N ILE A 42 5.13 -0.35 9.07
CA ILE A 42 3.92 0.48 9.04
C ILE A 42 2.76 -0.13 9.85
N SER A 43 2.70 -1.46 9.99
CA SER A 43 1.62 -2.18 10.71
C SER A 43 1.30 -1.62 12.11
N PRO A 44 2.27 -1.39 13.02
CA PRO A 44 1.97 -0.81 14.32
C PRO A 44 1.37 0.60 14.24
N LEU A 45 1.77 1.41 13.24
CA LEU A 45 1.20 2.75 13.03
C LEU A 45 -0.25 2.66 12.57
N LEU A 46 -0.58 1.71 11.70
CA LEU A 46 -1.96 1.50 11.21
C LEU A 46 -2.89 1.02 12.32
N SER A 47 -2.38 0.21 13.25
CA SER A 47 -3.19 -0.39 14.34
C SER A 47 -3.88 0.66 15.24
N VAL A 48 -3.29 1.86 15.34
CA VAL A 48 -3.81 2.98 16.14
C VAL A 48 -4.60 4.01 15.32
N CYS A 49 -4.65 3.88 13.99
CA CYS A 49 -5.28 4.86 13.11
C CYS A 49 -6.76 4.59 12.81
N ILE A 50 -7.26 3.40 13.12
CA ILE A 50 -8.65 3.02 12.84
C ILE A 50 -9.66 3.57 13.88
N GLN A 51 -9.20 3.99 15.05
CA GLN A 51 -10.03 4.61 16.09
C GLN A 51 -9.56 6.04 16.38
N ALA A 52 -10.51 6.96 16.53
CA ALA A 52 -10.21 8.31 16.93
C ALA A 52 -9.60 8.32 18.35
N PRO A 53 -8.53 9.10 18.61
CA PRO A 53 -8.01 9.31 19.95
C PRO A 53 -9.13 9.81 20.85
N LYS A 54 -9.49 9.00 21.85
CA LYS A 54 -10.45 9.45 22.86
C LYS A 54 -9.73 10.52 23.67
N SER A 55 -10.12 11.78 23.52
CA SER A 55 -9.77 12.81 24.49
C SER A 55 -10.13 12.24 25.85
N SER A 56 -9.17 12.06 26.77
CA SER A 56 -9.47 11.50 28.07
C SER A 56 -10.61 12.34 28.66
N ARG A 57 -11.80 11.75 28.79
CA ARG A 57 -12.86 12.38 29.58
C ARG A 57 -12.24 12.57 30.96
N ALA A 58 -11.93 13.81 31.30
CA ALA A 58 -11.62 14.17 32.67
C ALA A 58 -12.72 13.54 33.53
N GLN A 59 -12.33 12.77 34.53
CA GLN A 59 -13.27 12.20 35.49
C GLN A 59 -14.19 13.31 36.01
N PRO A 60 -15.49 13.04 36.23
CA PRO A 60 -16.40 14.02 36.80
C PRO A 60 -16.03 14.21 38.28
N GLY A 61 -15.07 15.09 38.56
CA GLY A 61 -14.51 15.21 39.90
C GLY A 61 -13.36 16.20 40.07
N LYS A 62 -13.36 17.33 39.36
CA LYS A 62 -12.72 18.60 39.80
C LYS A 62 -13.02 19.70 38.78
N ALA A 63 -14.06 20.47 39.05
CA ALA A 63 -14.36 21.68 38.30
C ALA A 63 -13.39 22.80 38.72
N THR A 64 -12.59 23.27 37.77
CA THR A 64 -12.10 24.66 37.77
C THR A 64 -12.43 25.23 36.40
N LYS A 65 -13.40 26.15 36.39
CA LYS A 65 -13.96 26.75 35.17
C LYS A 65 -12.92 27.63 34.48
N SER A 66 -12.62 27.33 33.22
CA SER A 66 -12.07 28.28 32.27
C SER A 66 -12.99 28.28 31.05
N PRO A 67 -13.61 29.41 30.65
CA PRO A 67 -14.50 29.46 29.51
C PRO A 67 -13.70 29.70 28.22
N GLY A 68 -13.97 28.90 27.19
CA GLY A 68 -13.62 29.25 25.81
C GLY A 68 -12.38 28.60 25.23
N ILE A 69 -12.43 27.29 24.96
CA ILE A 69 -11.74 26.70 23.80
C ILE A 69 -12.73 25.72 23.19
N GLY A 70 -13.20 26.01 21.98
CA GLY A 70 -14.03 25.08 21.20
C GLY A 70 -13.33 23.72 21.10
N ALA A 71 -14.10 22.65 21.02
CA ALA A 71 -13.57 21.30 20.86
C ALA A 71 -12.53 21.28 19.74
N GLN A 72 -11.24 21.22 20.12
CA GLN A 72 -10.17 21.04 19.16
C GLN A 72 -10.43 19.73 18.42
N PRO A 73 -10.31 19.69 17.08
CA PRO A 73 -10.41 18.45 16.35
C PRO A 73 -9.43 17.43 16.96
N PRO A 74 -9.78 16.13 16.97
CA PRO A 74 -8.87 15.11 17.46
C PRO A 74 -7.51 15.29 16.78
N SER A 75 -6.43 15.37 17.55
CA SER A 75 -5.09 15.53 17.00
C SER A 75 -4.82 14.36 16.06
N ASN A 76 -4.57 14.63 14.78
CA ASN A 76 -4.26 13.62 13.76
C ASN A 76 -2.83 13.04 13.92
N SER A 77 -2.27 13.09 15.12
CA SER A 77 -0.88 12.74 15.41
C SER A 77 -0.50 11.33 14.97
N HIS A 78 -1.44 10.38 14.97
CA HIS A 78 -1.18 9.02 14.48
C HIS A 78 -1.06 8.97 12.96
N TRP A 79 -1.90 9.70 12.23
CA TRP A 79 -1.82 9.81 10.78
C TRP A 79 -0.58 10.59 10.34
N ASP A 80 -0.19 11.63 11.09
CA ASP A 80 1.04 12.38 10.84
C ASP A 80 2.28 11.47 10.94
N ASN A 81 2.27 10.46 11.82
CA ASN A 81 3.36 9.49 11.91
C ASN A 81 3.42 8.57 10.68
N ILE A 82 2.27 8.23 10.08
CA ILE A 82 2.25 7.48 8.81
C ILE A 82 2.81 8.35 7.69
N VAL A 83 2.41 9.62 7.61
CA VAL A 83 2.94 10.57 6.61
C VAL A 83 4.47 10.69 6.75
N LYS A 84 4.98 10.90 7.97
CA LYS A 84 6.43 10.94 8.23
C LYS A 84 7.15 9.65 7.84
N PHE A 85 6.53 8.50 8.05
CA PHE A 85 7.08 7.22 7.62
C PHE A 85 7.20 7.16 6.09
N LEU A 86 6.17 7.62 5.38
CA LEU A 86 6.17 7.67 3.91
C LEU A 86 7.21 8.68 3.38
N ASP A 87 7.35 9.84 4.02
CA ASP A 87 8.38 10.84 3.69
C ASP A 87 9.78 10.25 3.83
N LEU A 88 10.08 9.64 4.99
CA LEU A 88 11.38 9.01 5.25
C LEU A 88 11.68 7.87 4.25
N LEU A 89 10.66 7.09 3.88
CA LEU A 89 10.79 6.05 2.87
C LEU A 89 11.19 6.66 1.51
N MET A 90 10.49 7.70 1.08
CA MET A 90 10.78 8.36 -0.19
C MET A 90 12.17 8.99 -0.21
N ASP A 91 12.55 9.70 0.85
CA ASP A 91 13.89 10.29 0.99
C ASP A 91 14.96 9.19 0.90
N THR A 92 14.77 8.08 1.62
CA THR A 92 15.72 6.95 1.60
C THR A 92 15.82 6.33 0.20
N LEU A 93 14.71 6.13 -0.50
CA LEU A 93 14.71 5.55 -1.85
C LEU A 93 15.41 6.47 -2.86
N HIS A 94 15.21 7.79 -2.75
CA HIS A 94 15.87 8.78 -3.59
C HIS A 94 17.37 8.88 -3.31
N GLU A 95 17.78 8.94 -2.04
CA GLU A 95 19.19 8.98 -1.64
C GLU A 95 19.97 7.73 -2.10
N ASN A 96 19.28 6.60 -2.24
CA ASN A 96 19.85 5.35 -2.74
C ASN A 96 19.65 5.14 -4.25
N TYR A 97 19.23 6.18 -4.99
CA TYR A 97 19.06 6.17 -6.45
C TYR A 97 18.18 5.01 -6.96
N VAL A 98 17.16 4.64 -6.19
CA VAL A 98 16.23 3.57 -6.60
C VAL A 98 15.42 4.07 -7.80
N PRO A 99 15.36 3.32 -8.92
CA PRO A 99 14.58 3.72 -10.08
C PRO A 99 13.10 3.94 -9.75
N SER A 100 12.50 5.00 -10.32
CA SER A 100 11.10 5.38 -10.08
C SER A 100 10.11 4.25 -10.35
N PHE A 101 10.43 3.34 -11.29
CA PHE A 101 9.69 2.10 -11.52
C PHE A 101 9.50 1.27 -10.25
N PHE A 102 10.58 0.99 -9.51
CA PHE A 102 10.50 0.18 -8.29
C PHE A 102 9.83 0.95 -7.16
N ILE A 103 10.13 2.25 -7.03
CA ILE A 103 9.49 3.13 -6.05
C ILE A 103 7.96 3.07 -6.24
N ARG A 104 7.48 3.28 -7.47
CA ARG A 104 6.05 3.24 -7.79
C ARG A 104 5.40 1.91 -7.43
N LYS A 105 6.06 0.80 -7.74
CA LYS A 105 5.56 -0.55 -7.40
C LYS A 105 5.51 -0.76 -5.89
N LEU A 106 6.52 -0.31 -5.14
CA LEU A 106 6.55 -0.39 -3.67
C LEU A 106 5.43 0.44 -3.04
N ILE A 107 5.30 1.71 -3.44
CA ILE A 107 4.26 2.62 -2.93
C ILE A 107 2.87 2.05 -3.24
N THR A 108 2.65 1.52 -4.45
CA THR A 108 1.36 0.89 -4.80
C THR A 108 1.04 -0.28 -3.87
N GLN A 109 1.97 -1.22 -3.65
CA GLN A 109 1.73 -2.35 -2.74
C GLN A 109 1.58 -1.92 -1.28
N LEU A 110 2.30 -0.88 -0.84
CA LEU A 110 2.17 -0.33 0.50
C LEU A 110 0.78 0.27 0.72
N PHE A 111 0.26 1.05 -0.22
CA PHE A 111 -1.08 1.63 -0.14
C PHE A 111 -2.18 0.57 -0.22
N SER A 112 -1.99 -0.48 -1.03
CA SER A 112 -2.86 -1.66 -1.04
C SER A 112 -2.89 -2.34 0.33
N PHE A 113 -1.72 -2.51 0.96
CA PHE A 113 -1.62 -3.06 2.32
C PHE A 113 -2.29 -2.17 3.37
N ILE A 114 -2.12 -0.85 3.31
CA ILE A 114 -2.81 0.12 4.19
C ILE A 114 -4.32 -0.06 4.07
N ASN A 115 -4.83 -0.13 2.84
CA ASN A 115 -6.25 -0.36 2.56
C ASN A 115 -6.74 -1.66 3.21
N ILE A 116 -6.06 -2.77 2.97
CA ILE A 116 -6.40 -4.09 3.52
C ILE A 116 -6.42 -4.06 5.05
N GLN A 117 -5.37 -3.52 5.68
CA GLN A 117 -5.24 -3.49 7.14
C GLN A 117 -6.36 -2.68 7.80
N LEU A 118 -6.62 -1.47 7.30
CA LEU A 118 -7.65 -0.60 7.85
C LEU A 118 -9.06 -1.17 7.60
N PHE A 119 -9.31 -1.67 6.39
CA PHE A 119 -10.60 -2.22 6.01
C PHE A 119 -10.93 -3.50 6.79
N ASN A 120 -9.99 -4.44 6.88
CA ASN A 120 -10.16 -5.66 7.66
C ASN A 120 -10.35 -5.34 9.15
N SER A 121 -9.58 -4.37 9.70
CA SER A 121 -9.77 -3.89 11.08
C SER A 121 -11.17 -3.33 11.33
N LEU A 122 -11.74 -2.61 10.35
CA LEU A 122 -13.09 -2.09 10.40
C LEU A 122 -14.14 -3.22 10.40
N LEU A 123 -13.98 -4.22 9.52
CA LEU A 123 -14.94 -5.34 9.38
C LEU A 123 -14.91 -6.34 10.54
N LEU A 124 -13.81 -6.39 11.28
CA LEU A 124 -13.63 -7.28 12.43
C LEU A 124 -14.10 -6.67 13.75
N ARG A 125 -14.18 -5.34 13.87
CA ARG A 125 -14.37 -4.64 15.14
C ARG A 125 -15.56 -3.69 15.14
N ARG A 126 -16.61 -4.06 15.88
CA ARG A 126 -17.86 -3.28 15.96
C ARG A 126 -17.64 -1.85 16.45
N GLU A 127 -16.74 -1.67 17.40
CA GLU A 127 -16.41 -0.38 18.00
C GLU A 127 -15.75 0.60 17.02
N CYS A 128 -15.32 0.14 15.84
CA CYS A 128 -14.74 0.99 14.80
C CYS A 128 -15.78 1.55 13.83
N CYS A 129 -16.93 0.87 13.70
CA CYS A 129 -18.01 1.28 12.81
C CYS A 129 -18.88 2.37 13.45
N THR A 130 -18.29 3.53 13.75
CA THR A 130 -19.02 4.69 14.26
C THR A 130 -18.90 5.89 13.34
N PHE A 131 -19.80 6.87 13.51
CA PHE A 131 -19.73 8.13 12.75
C PHE A 131 -18.41 8.86 13.03
N SER A 132 -18.04 9.00 14.32
CA SER A 132 -16.83 9.72 14.72
C SER A 132 -15.55 9.04 14.22
N ASN A 133 -15.48 7.70 14.27
CA ASN A 133 -14.35 6.96 13.70
C ASN A 133 -14.31 7.08 12.18
N GLY A 134 -15.46 7.06 11.52
CA GLY A 134 -15.57 7.32 10.08
C GLY A 134 -15.01 8.69 9.69
N GLU A 135 -15.36 9.75 10.43
CA GLU A 135 -14.81 11.09 10.20
C GLU A 135 -13.30 11.13 10.40
N TYR A 136 -12.81 10.53 11.49
CA TYR A 136 -11.39 10.49 11.82
C TYR A 136 -10.56 9.78 10.74
N VAL A 137 -10.98 8.58 10.33
CA VAL A 137 -10.28 7.82 9.29
C VAL A 137 -10.39 8.54 7.95
N LYS A 138 -11.54 9.14 7.61
CA LYS A 138 -11.70 9.94 6.39
C LYS A 138 -10.73 11.13 6.34
N ALA A 139 -10.55 11.82 7.47
CA ALA A 139 -9.57 12.90 7.57
C ALA A 139 -8.13 12.39 7.37
N GLY A 140 -7.78 11.25 7.99
CA GLY A 140 -6.49 10.60 7.80
C GLY A 140 -6.21 10.18 6.36
N LEU A 141 -7.18 9.55 5.70
CA LEU A 141 -7.08 9.20 4.28
C LEU A 141 -6.92 10.43 3.37
N SER A 142 -7.43 11.60 3.78
CA SER A 142 -7.22 12.85 3.04
C SER A 142 -5.77 13.34 3.15
N LEU A 143 -5.09 13.07 4.27
CA LEU A 143 -3.64 13.33 4.41
C LEU A 143 -2.83 12.42 3.48
N LEU A 144 -3.21 11.14 3.39
CA LEU A 144 -2.56 10.20 2.47
C LEU A 144 -2.81 10.53 1.00
N GLU A 145 -4.02 10.98 0.66
CA GLU A 145 -4.36 11.47 -0.69
C GLU A 145 -3.52 12.70 -1.08
N LYS A 146 -3.36 13.64 -0.14
CA LYS A 146 -2.45 14.77 -0.34
C LYS A 146 -1.01 14.28 -0.56
N TRP A 147 -0.53 13.36 0.27
CA TRP A 147 0.82 12.82 0.15
C TRP A 147 1.08 12.16 -1.22
N ILE A 148 0.13 11.35 -1.73
CA ILE A 148 0.20 10.77 -3.08
C ILE A 148 0.31 11.87 -4.15
N THR A 149 -0.49 12.93 -4.00
CA THR A 149 -0.51 14.05 -4.95
C THR A 149 0.85 14.78 -4.95
N ASP A 150 1.41 15.02 -3.76
CA ASP A 150 2.69 15.69 -3.58
C ASP A 150 3.88 14.84 -4.07
N ALA A 151 3.80 13.51 -3.92
CA ALA A 151 4.80 12.56 -4.43
C ALA A 151 4.82 12.42 -5.97
N THR A 152 3.86 13.02 -6.68
CA THR A 152 3.70 13.04 -8.15
C THR A 152 3.38 11.68 -8.81
N ASP A 153 2.86 11.72 -10.04
CA ASP A 153 2.53 10.52 -10.83
C ASP A 153 3.76 9.64 -11.12
N GLU A 154 4.96 10.25 -11.14
CA GLU A 154 6.21 9.52 -11.36
C GLU A 154 6.45 8.45 -10.29
N PHE A 155 6.22 8.80 -9.01
CA PHE A 155 6.56 7.92 -7.89
C PHE A 155 5.35 7.28 -7.21
N ALA A 156 4.18 7.93 -7.23
CA ALA A 156 2.98 7.40 -6.61
C ALA A 156 2.00 6.79 -7.61
N GLY A 157 2.05 7.18 -8.89
CA GLY A 157 1.21 6.65 -9.96
C GLY A 157 -0.27 6.51 -9.57
N THR A 158 -0.82 5.30 -9.76
CA THR A 158 -2.23 5.00 -9.45
C THR A 158 -2.51 4.57 -8.01
N SER A 159 -1.54 4.71 -7.08
CA SER A 159 -1.64 4.20 -5.69
C SER A 159 -2.87 4.70 -4.94
N MET A 160 -3.45 5.82 -5.37
CA MET A 160 -4.69 6.33 -4.84
C MET A 160 -5.88 5.35 -4.94
N HIS A 161 -5.95 4.60 -6.04
CA HIS A 161 -7.03 3.63 -6.28
C HIS A 161 -6.95 2.44 -5.32
N GLU A 162 -5.77 2.13 -4.79
CA GLU A 162 -5.59 1.05 -3.83
C GLU A 162 -6.38 1.28 -2.53
N LEU A 163 -6.66 2.54 -2.17
CA LEU A 163 -7.42 2.91 -0.97
C LEU A 163 -8.94 2.81 -1.11
N ASN A 164 -9.46 2.32 -2.24
CA ASN A 164 -10.89 2.41 -2.57
C ASN A 164 -11.79 1.69 -1.55
N TYR A 165 -11.41 0.55 -0.99
CA TYR A 165 -12.26 -0.20 -0.07
C TYR A 165 -12.47 0.57 1.24
N ILE A 166 -11.39 1.01 1.88
CA ILE A 166 -11.49 1.79 3.11
C ILE A 166 -12.16 3.14 2.86
N ARG A 167 -11.84 3.83 1.75
CA ARG A 167 -12.46 5.12 1.37
C ARG A 167 -13.98 5.01 1.24
N GLN A 168 -14.46 3.99 0.53
CA GLN A 168 -15.90 3.77 0.35
C GLN A 168 -16.56 3.38 1.68
N ALA A 169 -15.93 2.52 2.48
CA ALA A 169 -16.45 2.13 3.78
C ALA A 169 -16.62 3.32 4.73
N VAL A 170 -15.58 4.15 4.90
CA VAL A 170 -15.66 5.31 5.81
C VAL A 170 -16.48 6.44 5.22
N GLY A 171 -16.44 6.61 3.89
CA GLY A 171 -17.33 7.51 3.16
C GLY A 171 -18.80 7.17 3.41
N PHE A 172 -19.14 5.88 3.40
CA PHE A 172 -20.46 5.40 3.78
C PHE A 172 -20.77 5.66 5.26
N LEU A 173 -19.84 5.38 6.19
CA LEU A 173 -20.03 5.62 7.64
C LEU A 173 -20.36 7.08 7.99
N VAL A 174 -19.87 8.06 7.23
CA VAL A 174 -20.11 9.50 7.51
C VAL A 174 -21.37 10.08 6.86
N ILE A 175 -22.18 9.28 6.16
CA ILE A 175 -23.44 9.76 5.57
C ILE A 175 -24.49 10.00 6.65
N HIS A 176 -25.10 11.18 6.74
CA HIS A 176 -26.14 11.45 7.74
C HIS A 176 -27.50 10.81 7.43
N GLN A 177 -27.89 10.73 6.16
CA GLN A 177 -29.24 10.29 5.75
C GLN A 177 -29.25 8.83 5.24
N LYS A 178 -28.55 7.92 5.93
CA LYS A 178 -28.44 6.50 5.52
C LYS A 178 -29.80 5.81 5.37
N ARG A 179 -30.76 6.14 6.22
CA ARG A 179 -32.12 5.57 6.20
C ARG A 179 -32.87 5.80 4.87
N LYS A 180 -32.53 6.86 4.12
CA LYS A 180 -33.17 7.17 2.83
C LYS A 180 -32.51 6.46 1.64
N LYS A 181 -31.35 5.83 1.84
CA LYS A 181 -30.57 5.21 0.79
C LYS A 181 -31.15 3.84 0.44
N LYS A 182 -31.30 3.57 -0.86
CA LYS A 182 -31.75 2.27 -1.38
C LYS A 182 -30.56 1.31 -1.54
N LEU A 183 -30.83 0.00 -1.58
CA LEU A 183 -29.80 -1.02 -1.78
C LEU A 183 -28.97 -0.76 -3.04
N GLU A 184 -29.63 -0.48 -4.16
CA GLU A 184 -28.98 -0.18 -5.44
C GLU A 184 -28.09 1.06 -5.39
N GLU A 185 -28.54 2.11 -4.70
CA GLU A 185 -27.75 3.33 -4.52
C GLU A 185 -26.50 3.05 -3.67
N ILE A 186 -26.65 2.26 -2.59
CA ILE A 186 -25.53 1.87 -1.73
C ILE A 186 -24.52 1.04 -2.52
N ARG A 187 -24.98 0.06 -3.30
CA ARG A 187 -24.12 -0.84 -4.06
C ARG A 187 -23.44 -0.14 -5.23
N ASN A 188 -24.18 0.58 -6.05
CA ASN A 188 -23.69 1.02 -7.35
C ASN A 188 -23.06 2.42 -7.31
N GLU A 189 -23.47 3.28 -6.36
CA GLU A 189 -23.00 4.66 -6.28
C GLU A 189 -22.07 4.89 -5.09
N LEU A 190 -22.42 4.38 -3.90
CA LEU A 190 -21.66 4.67 -2.67
C LEU A 190 -20.49 3.72 -2.47
N CYS A 191 -20.69 2.42 -2.72
CA CYS A 191 -19.73 1.37 -2.42
C CYS A 191 -19.53 0.37 -3.59
N PRO A 192 -19.23 0.83 -4.82
CA PRO A 192 -19.13 -0.06 -5.99
C PRO A 192 -17.99 -1.09 -5.92
N ASN A 193 -16.98 -0.89 -5.08
CA ASN A 193 -15.88 -1.86 -4.91
C ASN A 193 -16.15 -2.88 -3.79
N LEU A 194 -17.18 -2.68 -2.95
CA LEU A 194 -17.48 -3.57 -1.84
C LEU A 194 -18.53 -4.60 -2.24
N SER A 195 -18.35 -5.84 -1.79
CA SER A 195 -19.39 -6.86 -1.94
C SER A 195 -20.59 -6.58 -1.02
N VAL A 196 -21.76 -7.10 -1.38
CA VAL A 196 -22.97 -6.99 -0.53
C VAL A 196 -22.72 -7.56 0.87
N ARG A 197 -21.90 -8.61 0.97
CA ARG A 197 -21.47 -9.20 2.25
C ARG A 197 -20.66 -8.23 3.11
N GLN A 198 -19.71 -7.52 2.52
CA GLN A 198 -18.91 -6.49 3.21
C GLN A 198 -19.77 -5.32 3.65
N ILE A 199 -20.63 -4.82 2.75
CA ILE A 199 -21.56 -3.73 3.05
C ILE A 199 -22.45 -4.15 4.22
N TYR A 200 -23.12 -5.30 4.14
CA TYR A 200 -23.97 -5.84 5.19
C TYR A 200 -23.25 -5.93 6.55
N ARG A 201 -21.98 -6.37 6.56
CA ARG A 201 -21.15 -6.43 7.77
C ARG A 201 -20.92 -5.03 8.38
N ILE A 202 -20.59 -4.02 7.58
CA ILE A 202 -20.46 -2.63 8.04
C ILE A 202 -21.79 -2.14 8.63
N CYS A 203 -22.89 -2.34 7.90
CA CYS A 203 -24.22 -1.86 8.27
C CYS A 203 -24.71 -2.45 9.59
N SER A 204 -24.50 -3.76 9.78
CA SER A 204 -24.93 -4.47 11.00
C SER A 204 -24.10 -4.11 12.25
N MET A 205 -22.88 -3.62 12.06
CA MET A 205 -22.01 -3.18 13.16
C MET A 205 -22.15 -1.68 13.46
N TYR A 206 -22.63 -0.89 12.49
CA TYR A 206 -22.70 0.56 12.59
C TYR A 206 -23.57 1.07 13.74
N TRP A 207 -23.11 2.13 14.40
CA TRP A 207 -23.95 3.00 15.23
C TRP A 207 -23.43 4.45 15.20
N ASP A 208 -24.33 5.43 15.35
CA ASP A 208 -23.95 6.84 15.41
C ASP A 208 -23.70 7.28 16.85
N ASP A 209 -22.46 7.67 17.13
CA ASP A 209 -21.97 8.08 18.44
C ASP A 209 -21.95 9.60 18.67
N LYS A 210 -22.33 10.40 17.66
CA LYS A 210 -22.17 11.85 17.66
C LYS A 210 -23.48 12.60 17.42
N TYR A 211 -24.26 12.19 16.44
CA TYR A 211 -25.47 12.90 16.01
C TYR A 211 -26.76 12.09 16.23
N ASN A 212 -26.63 10.85 16.73
CA ASN A 212 -27.77 9.94 16.93
C ASN A 212 -28.61 9.76 15.65
N THR A 213 -27.99 9.84 14.47
CA THR A 213 -28.64 9.51 13.20
C THR A 213 -28.93 8.03 13.10
N GLN A 214 -29.99 7.71 12.38
CA GLN A 214 -30.38 6.32 12.16
C GLN A 214 -29.51 5.70 11.06
N GLY A 215 -29.20 4.40 11.22
CA GLY A 215 -28.58 3.59 10.20
C GLY A 215 -29.46 3.39 8.96
N ILE A 216 -29.09 2.43 8.13
CA ILE A 216 -29.91 2.02 6.99
C ILE A 216 -31.25 1.44 7.47
N SER A 217 -32.27 1.49 6.61
CA SER A 217 -33.58 0.93 6.89
C SER A 217 -33.54 -0.60 7.06
N ASN A 218 -34.46 -1.15 7.86
CA ASN A 218 -34.54 -2.58 8.13
C ASN A 218 -34.83 -3.39 6.86
N GLU A 219 -35.58 -2.82 5.91
CA GLU A 219 -35.90 -3.45 4.63
C GLU A 219 -34.62 -3.72 3.82
N VAL A 220 -33.72 -2.74 3.74
CA VAL A 220 -32.46 -2.88 3.01
C VAL A 220 -31.52 -3.86 3.72
N VAL A 221 -31.44 -3.83 5.06
CA VAL A 221 -30.64 -4.79 5.83
C VAL A 221 -31.14 -6.23 5.63
N SER A 222 -32.45 -6.44 5.59
CA SER A 222 -33.06 -7.75 5.31
C SER A 222 -32.77 -8.21 3.88
N ALA A 223 -32.89 -7.33 2.88
CA ALA A 223 -32.56 -7.65 1.50
C ALA A 223 -31.08 -8.08 1.35
N MET A 224 -30.15 -7.32 1.96
CA MET A 224 -28.73 -7.69 1.97
C MET A 224 -28.49 -9.04 2.65
N ARG A 225 -29.17 -9.33 3.77
CA ARG A 225 -29.06 -10.61 4.47
C ARG A 225 -29.51 -11.78 3.59
N GLU A 226 -30.62 -11.63 2.87
CA GLU A 226 -31.12 -12.65 1.95
C GLU A 226 -30.14 -12.93 0.82
N GLU A 227 -29.55 -11.89 0.22
CA GLU A 227 -28.51 -12.04 -0.81
C GLU A 227 -27.27 -12.75 -0.26
N VAL A 228 -26.77 -12.35 0.92
CA VAL A 228 -25.61 -13.00 1.55
C VAL A 228 -25.89 -14.47 1.87
N ASN A 229 -27.11 -14.81 2.31
CA ASN A 229 -27.48 -16.19 2.60
C ASN A 229 -27.52 -17.06 1.32
N LYS A 230 -27.99 -16.49 0.20
CA LYS A 230 -27.95 -17.15 -1.12
C LYS A 230 -26.51 -17.36 -1.58
N ASP A 231 -25.67 -16.34 -1.47
CA ASP A 231 -24.26 -16.41 -1.86
C ASP A 231 -23.45 -17.38 -1.00
N THR A 232 -23.83 -17.58 0.27
CA THR A 232 -23.16 -18.54 1.17
C THR A 232 -23.31 -19.99 0.70
N GLN A 233 -24.38 -20.29 -0.05
CA GLN A 233 -24.57 -21.60 -0.68
C GLN A 233 -23.62 -21.81 -1.89
N ASN A 234 -22.99 -20.74 -2.40
CA ASN A 234 -21.98 -20.79 -3.45
C ASN A 234 -20.57 -20.80 -2.82
N LEU A 235 -19.83 -21.90 -3.00
CA LEU A 235 -18.54 -22.16 -2.33
C LEU A 235 -17.38 -21.23 -2.71
N VAL A 236 -17.53 -20.40 -3.76
CA VAL A 236 -16.42 -19.65 -4.38
C VAL A 236 -16.17 -18.29 -3.73
N SER A 237 -17.09 -17.72 -2.94
CA SER A 237 -16.95 -16.34 -2.43
C SER A 237 -17.51 -16.16 -1.02
N ASN A 238 -16.95 -16.93 -0.07
CA ASN A 238 -17.37 -16.83 1.33
C ASN A 238 -16.57 -15.83 2.19
N SER A 239 -15.41 -15.34 1.71
CA SER A 239 -14.64 -14.36 2.49
C SER A 239 -15.26 -12.96 2.39
N PHE A 240 -15.29 -12.26 3.52
CA PHE A 240 -15.58 -10.82 3.58
C PHE A 240 -14.32 -9.98 3.80
N LEU A 241 -13.19 -10.62 4.13
CA LEU A 241 -11.90 -9.96 4.32
C LEU A 241 -11.17 -9.85 2.98
N LEU A 242 -10.34 -8.83 2.87
CA LEU A 242 -9.41 -8.71 1.76
C LEU A 242 -8.15 -9.53 2.05
N ASP A 243 -7.69 -10.25 1.04
CA ASP A 243 -6.43 -11.01 1.07
C ASP A 243 -5.27 -10.12 0.60
N ASP A 244 -4.08 -10.36 1.16
CA ASP A 244 -2.87 -9.65 0.80
C ASP A 244 -2.15 -10.36 -0.35
N ASP A 245 -1.99 -9.68 -1.48
CA ASP A 245 -1.26 -10.22 -2.63
C ASP A 245 0.26 -10.05 -2.42
N LEU A 246 0.93 -11.19 -2.25
CA LEU A 246 2.37 -11.28 -2.05
C LEU A 246 3.13 -11.50 -3.37
N CYS A 247 2.45 -11.48 -4.51
CA CYS A 247 3.10 -11.60 -5.81
C CYS A 247 4.02 -10.39 -6.09
N ILE A 248 5.04 -10.61 -6.92
CA ILE A 248 5.89 -9.54 -7.42
C ILE A 248 5.12 -8.79 -8.52
N PRO A 249 5.00 -7.46 -8.45
CA PRO A 249 4.09 -6.70 -9.32
C PRO A 249 4.74 -6.30 -10.67
N PHE A 250 5.72 -7.04 -11.15
CA PHE A 250 6.42 -6.79 -12.41
C PHE A 250 7.02 -8.07 -13.00
N SER A 251 7.20 -8.05 -14.32
CA SER A 251 7.84 -9.09 -15.13
C SER A 251 9.27 -8.69 -15.53
N THR A 252 10.01 -9.62 -16.14
CA THR A 252 11.34 -9.33 -16.69
C THR A 252 11.26 -8.36 -17.87
N GLU A 253 10.17 -8.44 -18.65
CA GLU A 253 9.88 -7.57 -19.77
C GLU A 253 9.66 -6.12 -19.27
N ASP A 254 8.90 -5.94 -18.20
CA ASP A 254 8.66 -4.61 -17.60
C ASP A 254 9.97 -3.93 -17.18
N LEU A 255 10.89 -4.69 -16.57
CA LEU A 255 12.20 -4.19 -16.16
C LEU A 255 13.03 -3.69 -17.35
N SER A 256 12.99 -4.43 -18.46
CA SER A 256 13.75 -4.05 -19.66
C SER A 256 13.24 -2.79 -20.35
N ILE A 257 11.95 -2.49 -20.18
CA ILE A 257 11.32 -1.27 -20.70
C ILE A 257 11.59 -0.10 -19.76
N ALA A 258 11.51 -0.34 -18.46
CA ALA A 258 11.55 0.70 -17.45
C ALA A 258 12.96 1.17 -17.07
N ILE A 259 13.96 0.29 -17.16
CA ILE A 259 15.35 0.61 -16.80
C ILE A 259 16.13 0.85 -18.09
N PRO A 260 16.52 2.11 -18.39
CA PRO A 260 17.26 2.41 -19.61
C PRO A 260 18.63 1.73 -19.59
N ALA A 261 19.14 1.41 -20.78
CA ALA A 261 20.50 0.93 -20.92
C ALA A 261 21.47 2.00 -20.42
N ILE A 262 22.36 1.60 -19.51
CA ILE A 262 23.40 2.49 -18.99
C ILE A 262 24.50 2.59 -20.06
N ASP A 263 24.84 3.81 -20.46
CA ASP A 263 26.03 4.07 -21.26
C ASP A 263 27.26 4.03 -20.35
N TYR A 264 28.19 3.14 -20.66
CA TYR A 264 29.38 2.85 -19.86
C TYR A 264 30.66 3.47 -20.45
N VAL A 265 30.55 4.26 -21.51
CA VAL A 265 31.70 4.83 -22.24
C VAL A 265 32.60 5.71 -21.35
N ASP A 266 32.03 6.39 -20.34
CA ASP A 266 32.75 7.32 -19.46
C ASP A 266 32.77 6.90 -17.97
N ILE A 267 32.46 5.64 -17.65
CA ILE A 267 32.46 5.15 -16.26
C ILE A 267 33.86 4.67 -15.87
N GLU A 268 34.58 5.47 -15.09
CA GLU A 268 35.84 5.04 -14.47
C GLU A 268 35.58 4.02 -13.35
N LEU A 269 36.45 3.02 -13.27
CA LEU A 269 36.33 1.98 -12.26
C LEU A 269 36.77 2.51 -10.88
N PRO A 270 35.94 2.39 -9.83
CA PRO A 270 36.31 2.89 -8.50
C PRO A 270 37.57 2.23 -7.96
N GLU A 271 38.49 3.04 -7.40
CA GLU A 271 39.77 2.53 -6.89
C GLU A 271 39.61 1.45 -5.80
N SER A 272 38.51 1.53 -5.06
CA SER A 272 38.15 0.59 -4.01
C SER A 272 37.86 -0.83 -4.50
N LEU A 273 37.75 -1.06 -5.81
CA LEU A 273 37.50 -2.38 -6.41
C LEU A 273 38.77 -3.03 -6.98
N HIS A 274 39.91 -2.31 -7.01
CA HIS A 274 41.16 -2.79 -7.62
C HIS A 274 41.80 -3.99 -6.92
N HIS A 275 41.39 -4.32 -5.68
CA HIS A 275 41.88 -5.51 -4.98
C HIS A 275 41.23 -6.81 -5.46
N TYR A 276 40.12 -6.76 -6.20
CA TYR A 276 39.47 -7.97 -6.72
C TYR A 276 40.20 -8.50 -7.97
N ALA A 277 40.55 -9.79 -7.97
CA ALA A 277 41.27 -10.42 -9.07
C ALA A 277 40.51 -10.34 -10.42
N SER A 278 39.18 -10.40 -10.40
CA SER A 278 38.32 -10.23 -11.58
C SER A 278 38.44 -8.83 -12.20
N VAL A 279 38.54 -7.81 -11.35
CA VAL A 279 38.72 -6.41 -11.76
C VAL A 279 40.12 -6.19 -12.35
N GLN A 280 41.14 -6.73 -11.71
CA GLN A 280 42.52 -6.66 -12.23
C GLN A 280 42.65 -7.31 -13.61
N LEU A 281 41.86 -8.36 -13.89
CA LEU A 281 41.84 -9.01 -15.19
C LEU A 281 41.17 -8.13 -16.27
N LEU A 282 40.11 -7.41 -15.92
CA LEU A 282 39.47 -6.46 -16.84
C LEU A 282 40.40 -5.28 -17.19
N LEU A 283 41.11 -4.73 -16.21
CA LEU A 283 42.07 -3.64 -16.43
C LEU A 283 43.22 -4.06 -17.35
N LYS A 284 43.75 -5.29 -17.18
CA LYS A 284 44.81 -5.84 -18.05
C LYS A 284 44.38 -6.02 -19.51
N HIS A 285 43.08 -6.18 -19.76
CA HIS A 285 42.53 -6.29 -21.12
C HIS A 285 42.19 -4.93 -21.75
N HIS A 286 42.19 -3.85 -20.96
CA HIS A 286 41.90 -2.51 -21.45
C HIS A 286 43.15 -1.74 -21.90
N ASP A 287 44.35 -2.18 -21.50
CA ASP A 287 45.61 -1.69 -22.06
C ASP A 287 45.75 -2.16 -23.52
N PRO A 288 45.77 -1.24 -24.51
CA PRO A 288 46.14 -1.62 -25.86
C PRO A 288 47.59 -2.10 -25.81
N GLN A 289 47.84 -3.34 -26.24
CA GLN A 289 49.22 -3.80 -26.40
C GLN A 289 49.98 -2.79 -27.27
N PRO A 290 51.15 -2.30 -26.82
CA PRO A 290 51.98 -1.47 -27.68
C PRO A 290 52.40 -2.31 -28.89
N VAL A 291 52.11 -1.76 -30.09
CA VAL A 291 52.56 -2.27 -31.39
C VAL A 291 54.08 -2.31 -31.45
#